data_AF-A0A367LW02-F1
#
_entry.id   AF-A0A367LW02-F1
#
_cell.length_a   1.000
_cell.length_b   1.000
_cell.length_c   1.000
_cell.angle_alpha   90.00
_cell.angle_beta   90.00
_cell.angle_gamma   90.00
#
_symmetry.space_group_name_H-M   'P 1'
#
loop_
_entity.id
_entity.type
_entity.pdbx_description
1 polymer ?
#
loop_
_entity_poly.entity_id
_entity_poly.type
_entity_poly.pdbx_seq_one_letter_code
_entity_poly.pdbx_strand_id
1 'polypeptide(L)' 'AQLRSDPRAGYYDAKREEGSWWPVWLGWLQERSGELGNPDFNLGSAAHPPLEAAPGTYVHIR' A
#
# COMPACT_ATOMS: atom_id res chain seq x y z
N ALA A 1 -3.10 -15.95 -12.14
CA ALA A 1 -1.89 -16.65 -11.68
C ALA A 1 -2.31 -17.93 -10.97
N GLN A 2 -1.73 -19.06 -11.35
CA GLN A 2 -2.03 -20.33 -10.70
C GLN A 2 -1.14 -20.44 -9.45
N LEU A 3 -1.74 -20.39 -8.27
CA LEU A 3 -1.02 -20.62 -7.03
C LEU A 3 -0.66 -22.11 -6.98
N ARG A 4 0.61 -22.44 -7.19
CA ARG A 4 1.08 -23.83 -7.11
C ARG A 4 1.09 -24.27 -5.63
N SER A 5 0.77 -25.54 -5.39
CA SER A 5 0.74 -26.13 -4.05
C SER A 5 2.13 -26.30 -3.42
N ASP A 6 3.18 -26.44 -4.24
CA ASP A 6 4.57 -26.40 -3.78
C ASP A 6 5.10 -24.95 -3.80
N PRO A 7 5.44 -24.35 -2.65
CA PRO A 7 5.97 -22.99 -2.58
C PRO A 7 7.32 -22.82 -3.29
N ARG A 8 8.11 -23.90 -3.46
CA ARG A 8 9.41 -23.83 -4.16
C ARG A 8 9.24 -23.71 -5.67
N ALA A 9 8.16 -24.27 -6.23
CA ALA A 9 7.90 -24.19 -7.65
C ALA A 9 7.71 -22.72 -8.10
N GLY A 10 7.14 -21.87 -7.24
CA GLY A 10 7.03 -20.43 -7.50
C GLY A 10 8.39 -19.72 -7.59
N TYR A 11 9.40 -20.17 -6.85
CA TYR A 11 10.75 -19.57 -6.90
C TYR A 11 11.45 -19.85 -8.24
N TYR A 12 11.35 -21.09 -8.75
CA TYR A 12 12.02 -21.48 -10.00
C TYR A 12 11.36 -20.89 -11.25
N ASP A 13 10.03 -20.70 -11.23
CA ASP A 13 9.28 -20.15 -12.35
C ASP A 13 9.26 -18.61 -12.35
N ALA A 14 9.56 -17.97 -11.21
CA ALA A 14 9.53 -16.52 -11.11
C ALA A 14 10.67 -15.88 -11.90
N LYS A 15 10.32 -14.83 -12.65
CA LYS A 15 11.30 -13.98 -13.32
C LYS A 15 11.84 -12.96 -12.31
N ARG A 16 13.18 -12.86 -12.21
CA ARG A 16 13.83 -11.78 -11.47
C ARG A 16 13.60 -10.45 -12.19
N GLU A 17 13.07 -9.48 -11.46
CA GLU A 17 12.93 -8.08 -11.88
C GLU A 17 13.86 -7.24 -10.98
N GLU A 18 14.61 -6.31 -11.56
CA GLU A 18 15.51 -5.44 -10.80
C GLU A 18 14.78 -4.17 -10.32
N GLY A 19 15.16 -3.67 -9.15
CA GLY A 19 14.54 -2.49 -8.54
C GLY A 19 13.47 -2.84 -7.49
N SER A 20 12.73 -1.81 -7.06
CA SER A 20 11.70 -1.97 -6.04
C SER A 20 10.47 -2.69 -6.61
N TRP A 21 9.78 -3.46 -5.78
CA TRP A 21 8.48 -4.04 -6.10
C TRP A 21 7.33 -3.01 -6.05
N TRP A 22 7.58 -1.81 -5.50
CA TRP A 22 6.58 -0.76 -5.35
C TRP A 22 5.81 -0.40 -6.63
N PRO A 23 6.45 -0.26 -7.82
CA PRO A 23 5.73 0.07 -9.04
C PRO A 23 4.71 -0.99 -9.46
N VAL A 24 5.04 -2.28 -9.27
CA VAL A 24 4.14 -3.40 -9.58
C VAL A 24 2.93 -3.37 -8.66
N TRP A 25 3.17 -3.16 -7.36
CA TRP A 25 2.10 -3.05 -6.39
C TRP A 25 1.22 -1.81 -6.60
N LEU A 26 1.82 -0.67 -6.94
CA LEU A 26 1.08 0.55 -7.24
C LEU A 26 0.16 0.37 -8.46
N GLY A 27 0.63 -0.30 -9.53
CA GLY A 27 -0.21 -0.62 -10.68
C GLY A 27 -1.40 -1.51 -10.30
N TRP A 28 -1.16 -2.55 -9.51
CA TRP A 28 -2.23 -3.41 -8.97
C TRP A 28 -3.25 -2.63 -8.13
N LEU A 29 -2.79 -1.67 -7.32
CA LEU A 29 -3.64 -0.85 -6.47
C LEU A 29 -4.49 0.14 -7.29
N GLN A 30 -3.90 0.78 -8.30
CA GLN A 30 -4.58 1.77 -9.14
C GLN A 30 -5.79 1.20 -9.87
N GLU A 31 -5.68 -0.02 -10.40
CA GLU A 31 -6.81 -0.75 -11.03
C GLU A 31 -8.01 -0.97 -10.07
N ARG A 32 -7.78 -0.84 -8.76
CA ARG A 32 -8.73 -1.20 -7.70
C ARG A 32 -9.12 -0.03 -6.80
N SER A 33 -8.61 1.18 -7.07
CA SER A 33 -8.82 2.36 -6.23
C SER A 33 -9.92 3.30 -6.73
N GLY A 34 -10.66 2.90 -7.77
CA GLY A 34 -11.71 3.72 -8.37
C GLY A 34 -11.17 4.87 -9.22
N GLU A 35 -12.05 5.80 -9.57
CA GLU A 35 -11.69 6.96 -10.40
C GLU A 35 -10.90 8.01 -9.59
N LEU A 36 -10.03 8.72 -10.29
CA LEU A 36 -9.28 9.82 -9.70
C LEU A 36 -10.19 11.02 -9.45
N GLY A 37 -10.47 11.32 -8.19
CA GLY A 37 -11.20 12.51 -7.76
C GLY A 37 -10.30 13.69 -7.39
N ASN A 38 -10.91 14.86 -7.20
CA ASN A 38 -10.23 16.00 -6.61
C ASN A 38 -9.88 15.69 -5.14
N PRO A 39 -8.64 15.93 -4.70
CA PRO A 39 -8.26 15.70 -3.32
C PRO A 39 -8.94 16.71 -2.39
N ASP A 40 -9.42 16.22 -1.24
CA ASP A 40 -9.75 17.08 -0.10
C ASP A 40 -8.49 17.23 0.77
N PHE A 41 -8.09 18.47 1.03
CA PHE A 41 -6.92 18.80 1.84
C PHE A 41 -7.25 19.02 3.32
N ASN A 42 -8.54 19.04 3.68
CA ASN A 42 -8.95 19.05 5.07
C ASN A 42 -8.71 17.68 5.69
N LEU A 43 -7.87 17.63 6.72
CA LEU A 43 -7.59 16.39 7.42
C LEU A 43 -8.74 16.05 8.40
N GLY A 44 -9.13 14.77 8.43
CA GLY A 44 -10.16 14.28 9.35
C GLY A 44 -11.60 14.58 8.90
N SER A 45 -12.52 14.58 9.86
CA SER A 45 -13.94 14.88 9.65
C SER A 45 -14.55 15.47 10.93
N ALA A 46 -15.79 15.96 10.88
CA ALA A 46 -16.47 16.47 12.08
C ALA A 46 -16.57 15.42 13.21
N ALA A 47 -16.71 14.14 12.87
CA ALA A 47 -16.74 13.03 13.82
C ALA A 47 -15.32 12.63 14.31
N HIS A 48 -14.29 12.93 13.53
CA HIS A 48 -12.90 12.56 13.80
C HIS A 48 -11.97 13.73 13.44
N PRO A 49 -11.93 14.78 14.27
CA PRO A 49 -11.05 15.92 14.02
C PRO A 49 -9.58 15.52 14.18
N PRO A 50 -8.64 16.19 13.48
CA PRO A 50 -7.21 16.00 13.70
C PRO A 50 -6.84 16.23 15.16
N LEU A 51 -6.02 15.35 15.74
CA LEU A 51 -5.62 15.41 17.15
C LEU A 51 -4.22 16.01 17.32
N GLU A 52 -3.25 15.51 16.56
CA GLU A 52 -1.86 15.96 16.57
C GLU A 52 -1.22 15.76 15.20
N ALA A 53 -0.08 16.41 14.97
CA ALA A 53 0.69 16.19 13.76
C ALA A 53 1.30 14.77 13.75
N ALA A 54 1.34 14.12 12.58
CA ALA A 54 2.09 12.88 12.40
C ALA A 54 3.58 13.11 12.76
N PRO A 55 4.27 12.10 13.36
CA PRO A 55 3.86 10.69 13.51
C PRO A 55 3.04 10.39 14.78
N GLY A 56 2.71 11.41 15.57
CA GLY A 56 2.01 11.27 16.84
C GLY A 56 2.90 10.75 17.98
N THR A 57 2.29 10.53 19.14
CA THR A 57 3.01 10.22 20.39
C THR A 57 3.41 8.76 20.53
N TYR A 58 2.63 7.83 19.97
CA TYR A 58 2.79 6.39 20.25
C TYR A 58 4.12 5.83 19.74
N VAL A 59 4.64 6.35 18.62
CA VAL A 59 5.95 5.91 18.07
C VAL A 59 7.13 6.29 18.97
N HIS A 60 6.96 7.23 19.89
CA HIS A 60 8.02 7.73 20.77
C HIS A 60 8.06 7.01 22.13
N ILE A 61 7.07 6.17 22.42
CA ILE A 61 7.02 5.37 23.65
C ILE A 61 8.04 4.24 23.53
N ARG A 62 8.83 4.02 24.59
CA ARG A 62 9.86 2.97 24.69
C ARG A 62 9.43 1.88 25.64
#